data_AF-A0A8K0KB40-F1
#
_entry.id   AF-A0A8K0KB40-F1
#
_cell.length_a   1.000
_cell.length_b   1.000
_cell.length_c   1.000
_cell.angle_alpha   90.00
_cell.angle_beta   90.00
_cell.angle_gamma   90.00
#
_symmetry.space_group_name_H-M   'P 1'
#
loop_
_entity.id
_entity.type
_entity.pdbx_description
1 polymer ?
#
loop_
_entity_poly.entity_id
_entity_poly.type
_entity_poly.pdbx_seq_one_letter_code
_entity_poly.pdbx_strand_id
1 'polypeptide(L)'
;MMLCGRQQMAESTEVFLSNEEHAKVLVRLRELLWSVSDYAHERCGHLLSAQAKDGWLDRATSSQICQLASVVDAFVQECERICGRTSSPLQAAFRLQASKFVQRFHNDRNTKLILILDNERWKQADVPAEFQDIADHIVSTGKFTLLKRDSTSNIGDQKPSNILMIGKEKFAVVGSYKLVLGGGAQQQAGLKTITSTNLALASRALQLLLWAIPLVKTHFVAILRNQNVTLGSTDNVMGLSKLHSSASYQSLSSASSPSGLTANSSMTNIPSSLASVKNGSVSNLVSLATPTSSSSSTSPGQQSIQRHIQSISVAMDTLEVDIRSHVTGIEAKLQSIMLKLVSAQLSQWDARPPVPSAAFRAISRDLNKLNEAISDVMPALQVQGLYRGINSAFKGKLKEKLAKMNIVNDGSPQHGVVTTELTFYLETLKTLKVLPLEELGDKIFEDIWSQR
;
A
#
# COMPACT_ATOMS: atom_id res chain seq x y z
N MET A 1 -6.61 -52.99 99.18
CA MET A 1 -5.24 -52.42 99.11
C MET A 1 -4.39 -53.34 98.25
N MET A 2 -3.56 -52.76 97.36
CA MET A 2 -2.70 -53.38 96.33
C MET A 2 -3.42 -53.82 95.03
N LEU A 3 -3.44 -52.95 94.00
CA LEU A 3 -2.44 -52.76 92.91
C LEU A 3 -2.55 -53.89 91.86
N CYS A 4 -3.44 -53.77 90.86
CA CYS A 4 -3.27 -53.03 89.59
C CYS A 4 -2.04 -53.47 88.79
N GLY A 5 -2.25 -54.45 87.92
CA GLY A 5 -1.33 -54.87 86.89
C GLY A 5 -1.77 -54.35 85.51
N ARG A 6 -0.77 -53.87 84.79
CA ARG A 6 -0.54 -53.99 83.33
C ARG A 6 -1.51 -53.35 82.33
N GLN A 7 -0.91 -52.38 81.62
CA GLN A 7 -0.87 -52.24 80.17
C GLN A 7 -2.19 -51.93 79.45
N GLN A 8 -2.42 -50.64 79.20
CA GLN A 8 -3.14 -50.19 78.00
C GLN A 8 -2.12 -49.62 77.00
N MET A 9 -2.25 -50.10 75.77
CA MET A 9 -1.42 -49.78 74.60
C MET A 9 -1.45 -48.29 74.26
N ALA A 10 -0.33 -47.82 73.71
CA ALA A 10 -0.27 -46.61 72.93
C ALA A 10 -1.15 -46.74 71.68
N GLU A 11 -2.16 -45.89 71.55
CA GLU A 11 -2.90 -45.69 70.31
C GLU A 11 -2.72 -44.21 69.94
N SER A 12 -1.75 -43.96 69.07
CA SER A 12 -1.45 -42.63 68.53
C SER A 12 -2.71 -42.07 67.86
N THR A 13 -3.25 -41.01 68.44
CA THR A 13 -4.45 -40.34 67.96
C THR A 13 -4.10 -39.54 66.70
N GLU A 14 -4.16 -40.17 65.53
CA GLU A 14 -4.20 -39.46 64.25
C GLU A 14 -5.50 -38.68 64.18
N VAL A 15 -5.44 -37.38 64.53
CA VAL A 15 -6.58 -36.47 64.42
C VAL A 15 -6.87 -36.23 62.93
N PHE A 16 -7.75 -37.03 62.36
CA PHE A 16 -8.28 -36.81 61.02
C PHE A 16 -9.15 -35.55 61.01
N LEU A 17 -8.82 -34.59 60.14
CA LEU A 17 -9.69 -33.45 59.82
C LEU A 17 -11.10 -33.95 59.48
N SER A 18 -12.15 -33.33 60.03
CA SER A 18 -13.50 -33.63 59.58
C SER A 18 -13.62 -33.30 58.08
N ASN A 19 -14.48 -34.02 57.35
CA ASN A 19 -14.70 -33.77 55.92
C ASN A 19 -15.05 -32.30 55.62
N GLU A 20 -15.68 -31.61 56.57
CA GLU A 20 -16.06 -30.21 56.47
C GLU A 20 -14.89 -29.26 56.70
N GLU A 21 -13.98 -29.56 57.63
CA GLU A 21 -12.73 -28.82 57.83
C GLU A 21 -11.77 -29.04 56.65
N HIS A 22 -11.67 -30.27 56.14
CA HIS A 22 -10.90 -30.58 54.94
C HIS A 22 -11.40 -29.78 53.72
N ALA A 23 -12.73 -29.70 53.52
CA ALA A 23 -13.31 -28.88 52.47
C ALA A 23 -12.98 -27.39 52.64
N LYS A 24 -13.04 -26.85 53.87
CA LYS A 24 -12.65 -25.46 54.17
C LYS A 24 -11.18 -25.20 53.84
N VAL A 25 -10.28 -26.13 54.19
CA VAL A 25 -8.84 -26.01 53.89
C VAL A 25 -8.58 -26.01 52.37
N LEU A 26 -9.25 -26.88 51.61
CA LEU A 26 -9.11 -26.91 50.15
C LEU A 26 -9.54 -25.60 49.48
N VAL A 27 -10.61 -24.97 49.96
CA VAL A 27 -11.03 -23.65 49.47
C VAL A 27 -9.97 -22.59 49.77
N ARG A 28 -9.43 -22.56 51.00
CA ARG A 28 -8.37 -21.61 51.38
C ARG A 28 -7.08 -21.80 50.60
N LEU A 29 -6.66 -23.03 50.35
CA LEU A 29 -5.48 -23.32 49.53
C LEU A 29 -5.66 -22.84 48.08
N ARG A 30 -6.89 -22.94 47.55
CA ARG A 30 -7.21 -22.43 46.22
C ARG A 30 -7.21 -20.90 46.16
N GLU A 31 -7.77 -20.24 47.16
CA GLU A 31 -7.71 -18.77 47.29
C GLU A 31 -6.26 -18.28 47.39
N LEU A 32 -5.42 -18.97 48.18
CA LEU A 32 -4.00 -18.66 48.29
C LEU A 32 -3.27 -18.84 46.95
N LEU A 33 -3.55 -19.94 46.23
CA LEU A 33 -2.99 -20.18 44.90
C LEU A 33 -3.35 -19.05 43.92
N TRP A 34 -4.60 -18.58 43.93
CA TRP A 34 -5.03 -17.44 43.13
C TRP A 34 -4.30 -16.15 43.53
N SER A 35 -4.17 -15.88 44.82
CA SER A 35 -3.44 -14.69 45.31
C SER A 35 -1.97 -14.70 44.90
N VAL A 36 -1.29 -15.85 44.98
CA VAL A 36 0.10 -16.00 44.54
C VAL A 36 0.23 -15.79 43.03
N SER A 37 -0.70 -16.33 42.25
CA SER A 37 -0.74 -16.13 40.79
C SER A 37 -0.94 -14.67 40.42
N ASP A 38 -1.93 -13.99 41.01
CA ASP A 38 -2.20 -12.57 40.75
C ASP A 38 -0.99 -11.70 41.16
N TYR A 39 -0.37 -12.00 42.31
CA TYR A 39 0.85 -11.32 42.75
C TYR A 39 2.02 -11.52 41.77
N ALA A 40 2.22 -12.73 41.25
CA ALA A 40 3.27 -13.00 40.27
C ALA A 40 3.04 -12.20 38.97
N HIS A 41 1.81 -12.16 38.46
CA HIS A 41 1.46 -11.35 37.28
C HIS A 41 1.70 -9.86 37.52
N GLU A 42 1.31 -9.34 38.67
CA GLU A 42 1.51 -7.95 39.04
C GLU A 42 3.01 -7.61 39.11
N ARG A 43 3.81 -8.45 39.77
CA ARG A 43 5.27 -8.27 39.87
C ARG A 43 5.95 -8.30 38.50
N CYS A 44 5.63 -9.26 37.65
CA CYS A 44 6.17 -9.33 36.29
C CYS A 44 5.73 -8.11 35.46
N GLY A 45 4.48 -7.66 35.60
CA GLY A 45 3.96 -6.47 34.93
C GLY A 45 4.69 -5.19 35.36
N HIS A 46 4.98 -5.05 36.66
CA HIS A 46 5.79 -3.95 37.18
C HIS A 46 7.24 -4.00 36.68
N LEU A 47 7.87 -5.18 36.65
CA LEU A 47 9.22 -5.35 36.12
C LEU A 47 9.29 -4.89 34.66
N LEU A 48 8.35 -5.35 33.83
CA LEU A 48 8.28 -4.96 32.43
C LEU A 48 8.05 -3.44 32.27
N SER A 49 7.20 -2.87 33.13
CA SER A 49 6.92 -1.43 33.11
C SER A 49 8.11 -0.59 33.58
N ALA A 50 8.93 -1.09 34.50
CA ALA A 50 10.16 -0.45 34.94
C ALA A 50 11.21 -0.44 33.83
N GLN A 51 11.47 -1.60 33.21
CA GLN A 51 12.41 -1.74 32.08
C GLN A 51 12.02 -0.87 30.88
N ALA A 52 10.72 -0.63 30.68
CA ALA A 52 10.25 0.28 29.65
C ALA A 52 10.61 1.74 29.93
N LYS A 53 10.67 2.17 31.19
CA LYS A 53 11.09 3.53 31.57
C LYS A 53 12.58 3.77 31.32
N ASP A 54 13.38 2.71 31.37
CA ASP A 54 14.82 2.76 31.08
C ASP A 54 15.13 2.84 29.56
N GLY A 55 14.11 2.97 28.71
CA GLY A 55 14.27 3.08 27.26
C GLY A 55 14.86 1.82 26.62
N TRP A 56 14.66 0.64 27.23
CA TRP A 56 15.03 -0.63 26.59
C TRP A 56 14.14 -0.91 25.38
N LEU A 57 12.82 -0.72 25.54
CA LEU A 57 11.83 -0.93 24.49
C LEU A 57 12.05 -0.01 23.29
N ASP A 58 12.68 1.15 23.53
CA ASP A 58 13.11 2.09 22.51
C ASP A 58 14.29 1.59 21.66
N ARG A 59 15.03 0.59 22.12
CA ARG A 59 16.16 -0.01 21.39
C ARG A 59 15.86 -1.43 20.93
N ALA A 60 14.70 -1.97 21.33
CA ALA A 60 14.31 -3.33 21.04
C ALA A 60 14.05 -3.54 19.54
N THR A 61 14.42 -4.71 19.05
CA THR A 61 14.11 -5.16 17.69
C THR A 61 12.78 -5.91 17.65
N SER A 62 12.17 -6.02 16.47
CA SER A 62 10.92 -6.79 16.28
C SER A 62 11.05 -8.24 16.75
N SER A 63 12.21 -8.86 16.55
CA SER A 63 12.51 -10.22 17.01
C SER A 63 12.48 -10.33 18.54
N GLN A 64 13.12 -9.39 19.24
CA GLN A 64 13.14 -9.35 20.71
C GLN A 64 11.74 -9.14 21.30
N ILE A 65 10.91 -8.31 20.68
CA ILE A 65 9.51 -8.12 21.12
C ILE A 65 8.68 -9.39 20.90
N CYS A 66 8.90 -10.12 19.80
CA CYS A 66 8.22 -11.40 19.55
C CYS A 66 8.66 -12.49 20.54
N GLN A 67 9.94 -12.55 20.86
CA GLN A 67 10.46 -13.45 21.89
C GLN A 67 9.84 -13.13 23.26
N LEU A 68 9.79 -11.85 23.64
CA LEU A 68 9.16 -11.41 24.87
C LEU A 68 7.66 -11.78 24.91
N ALA A 69 6.94 -11.59 23.80
CA ALA A 69 5.54 -12.00 23.68
C ALA A 69 5.38 -13.50 23.97
N SER A 70 6.21 -14.34 23.34
CA SER A 70 6.19 -15.79 23.53
C SER A 70 6.43 -16.20 24.99
N VAL A 71 7.34 -15.52 25.69
CA VAL A 71 7.62 -15.79 27.11
C VAL A 71 6.45 -15.37 28.00
N VAL A 72 5.87 -14.19 27.73
CA VAL A 72 4.68 -13.70 28.45
C VAL A 72 3.51 -14.64 28.27
N ASP A 73 3.25 -15.11 27.05
CA ASP A 73 2.14 -16.02 26.77
C ASP A 73 2.35 -17.38 27.42
N ALA A 74 3.57 -17.95 27.34
CA ALA A 74 3.88 -19.22 28.00
C ALA A 74 3.69 -19.13 29.52
N PHE A 75 4.12 -18.03 30.15
CA PHE A 75 3.92 -17.80 31.57
C PHE A 75 2.43 -17.73 31.93
N VAL A 76 1.64 -16.96 31.19
CA VAL A 76 0.21 -16.79 31.49
C VAL A 76 -0.56 -18.09 31.27
N GLN A 77 -0.27 -18.84 30.20
CA GLN A 77 -0.88 -20.15 29.94
C GLN A 77 -0.57 -21.14 31.06
N GLU A 78 0.68 -21.17 31.55
CA GLU A 78 1.05 -22.07 32.65
C GLU A 78 0.37 -21.69 33.97
N CYS A 79 0.26 -20.39 34.27
CA CYS A 79 -0.50 -19.93 35.43
C CYS A 79 -1.99 -20.25 35.32
N GLU A 80 -2.60 -20.11 34.13
CA GLU A 80 -3.99 -20.48 33.89
C GLU A 80 -4.21 -21.98 34.07
N ARG A 81 -3.28 -22.80 33.55
CA ARG A 81 -3.31 -24.26 33.70
C ARG A 81 -3.26 -24.70 35.17
N ILE A 82 -2.42 -24.05 35.98
CA ILE A 82 -2.26 -24.37 37.41
C ILE A 82 -3.44 -23.85 38.24
N CYS A 83 -3.93 -22.64 37.96
CA CYS A 83 -4.90 -21.94 38.80
C CYS A 83 -6.37 -22.16 38.37
N GLY A 84 -6.60 -22.60 37.14
CA GLY A 84 -7.93 -22.66 36.50
C GLY A 84 -8.56 -21.28 36.28
N ARG A 85 -7.78 -20.21 36.35
CA ARG A 85 -8.21 -18.82 36.23
C ARG A 85 -7.17 -17.99 35.50
N THR A 86 -7.62 -17.13 34.59
CA THR A 86 -6.78 -16.15 33.89
C THR A 86 -6.46 -14.95 34.78
N SER A 87 -5.20 -14.53 34.80
CA SER A 87 -4.78 -13.24 35.36
C SER A 87 -4.23 -12.34 34.25
N SER A 88 -4.59 -11.06 34.27
CA SER A 88 -4.36 -10.11 33.18
C SER A 88 -3.30 -9.01 33.39
N PRO A 89 -2.77 -8.71 34.61
CA PRO A 89 -1.86 -7.57 34.81
C PRO A 89 -0.61 -7.59 33.91
N LEU A 90 0.06 -8.74 33.80
CA LEU A 90 1.24 -8.90 32.95
C LEU A 90 0.89 -8.69 31.46
N GLN A 91 -0.21 -9.30 30.99
CA GLN A 91 -0.66 -9.12 29.61
C GLN A 91 -1.00 -7.65 29.33
N ALA A 92 -1.67 -6.97 30.25
CA ALA A 92 -2.01 -5.55 30.09
C ALA A 92 -0.74 -4.68 30.00
N ALA A 93 0.23 -4.91 30.88
CA ALA A 93 1.53 -4.22 30.84
C ALA A 93 2.25 -4.47 29.51
N PHE A 94 2.32 -5.74 29.07
CA PHE A 94 2.95 -6.10 27.79
C PHE A 94 2.24 -5.45 26.60
N ARG A 95 0.91 -5.50 26.54
CA ARG A 95 0.12 -4.87 25.45
C ARG A 95 0.38 -3.37 25.36
N LEU A 96 0.45 -2.68 26.50
CA LEU A 96 0.79 -1.25 26.53
C LEU A 96 2.17 -0.99 25.91
N GLN A 97 3.17 -1.80 26.26
CA GLN A 97 4.53 -1.64 25.72
C GLN A 97 4.62 -2.02 24.25
N ALA A 98 3.99 -3.11 23.83
CA ALA A 98 3.92 -3.54 22.44
C ALA A 98 3.25 -2.47 21.56
N SER A 99 2.17 -1.84 22.04
CA SER A 99 1.52 -0.73 21.34
C SER A 99 2.47 0.46 21.14
N LYS A 100 3.19 0.87 22.20
CA LYS A 100 4.20 1.95 22.10
C LYS A 100 5.30 1.61 21.12
N PHE A 101 5.81 0.37 21.14
CA PHE A 101 6.80 -0.09 20.18
C PHE A 101 6.28 -0.01 18.75
N VAL A 102 5.07 -0.51 18.48
CA VAL A 102 4.48 -0.47 17.13
C VAL A 102 4.31 0.97 16.63
N GLN A 103 3.82 1.88 17.49
CA GLN A 103 3.67 3.29 17.15
C GLN A 103 5.01 3.95 16.81
N ARG A 104 6.02 3.76 17.67
CA ARG A 104 7.35 4.29 17.42
C ARG A 104 7.98 3.68 16.16
N PHE A 105 7.92 2.36 16.03
CA PHE A 105 8.44 1.66 14.87
C PHE A 105 7.80 2.20 13.58
N HIS A 106 6.48 2.41 13.59
CA HIS A 106 5.76 3.03 12.48
C HIS A 106 6.24 4.45 12.21
N ASN A 107 6.40 5.28 13.24
CA ASN A 107 6.90 6.66 13.12
C ASN A 107 8.34 6.71 12.56
N ASP A 108 9.22 5.81 13.01
CA ASP A 108 10.60 5.70 12.52
C ASP A 108 10.61 5.34 11.03
N ARG A 109 9.71 4.44 10.60
CA ARG A 109 9.56 4.08 9.17
C ARG A 109 8.96 5.22 8.36
N ASN A 110 7.93 5.88 8.88
CA ASN A 110 7.30 7.02 8.21
C ASN A 110 8.31 8.16 8.03
N THR A 111 9.08 8.50 9.07
CA THR A 111 10.15 9.51 9.00
C THR A 111 11.18 9.16 7.93
N LYS A 112 11.61 7.88 7.85
CA LYS A 112 12.51 7.42 6.78
C LYS A 112 11.89 7.57 5.40
N LEU A 113 10.63 7.17 5.23
CA LEU A 113 9.92 7.31 3.95
C LEU A 113 9.78 8.77 3.53
N ILE A 114 9.44 9.67 4.45
CA ILE A 114 9.39 11.12 4.20
C ILE A 114 10.77 11.61 3.73
N LEU A 115 11.84 11.30 4.45
CA LEU A 115 13.20 11.69 4.06
C LEU A 115 13.61 11.14 2.68
N ILE A 116 13.16 9.92 2.34
CA ILE A 116 13.41 9.32 1.03
C ILE A 116 12.66 10.08 -0.07
N LEU A 117 11.38 10.38 0.17
CA LEU A 117 10.55 11.13 -0.77
C LEU A 117 11.04 12.56 -0.96
N ASP A 118 11.51 13.22 0.10
CA ASP A 118 12.09 14.57 0.03
C ASP A 118 13.37 14.61 -0.80
N ASN A 119 14.11 13.49 -0.84
CA ASN A 119 15.34 13.34 -1.62
C ASN A 119 15.12 12.67 -2.99
N GLU A 120 13.86 12.40 -3.37
CA GLU A 120 13.51 11.79 -4.65
C GLU A 120 13.82 12.71 -5.83
N ARG A 121 14.35 12.14 -6.92
CA ARG A 121 14.75 12.91 -8.11
C ARG A 121 13.62 13.13 -9.09
N TRP A 122 12.48 12.45 -8.90
CA TRP A 122 11.29 12.51 -9.75
C TRP A 122 11.63 12.28 -11.23
N LYS A 123 12.50 11.31 -11.49
CA LYS A 123 12.84 10.83 -12.82
C LYS A 123 12.43 9.37 -12.96
N GLN A 124 11.98 9.01 -14.15
CA GLN A 124 11.73 7.62 -14.50
C GLN A 124 13.01 6.82 -14.26
N ALA A 125 12.89 5.72 -13.53
CA ALA A 125 14.00 4.89 -13.11
C ALA A 125 13.91 3.53 -13.82
N ASP A 126 15.08 3.01 -14.23
CA ASP A 126 15.15 1.68 -14.83
C ASP A 126 14.86 0.62 -13.79
N VAL A 127 14.04 -0.35 -14.16
CA VAL A 127 13.54 -1.49 -13.40
C VAL A 127 14.34 -2.73 -13.80
N PRO A 128 15.17 -3.26 -12.89
CA PRO A 128 15.76 -4.59 -13.05
C PRO A 128 14.72 -5.69 -13.30
N ALA A 129 15.08 -6.68 -14.10
CA ALA A 129 14.19 -7.78 -14.50
C ALA A 129 13.61 -8.57 -13.32
N GLU A 130 14.38 -8.71 -12.24
CA GLU A 130 13.92 -9.34 -10.99
C GLU A 130 12.64 -8.71 -10.42
N PHE A 131 12.42 -7.41 -10.63
CA PHE A 131 11.19 -6.74 -10.17
C PHE A 131 10.02 -6.94 -11.13
N GLN A 132 10.30 -7.13 -12.42
CA GLN A 132 9.28 -7.53 -13.39
C GLN A 132 8.80 -8.96 -13.07
N ASP A 133 9.72 -9.87 -12.73
CA ASP A 133 9.39 -11.23 -12.32
C ASP A 133 8.51 -11.27 -11.07
N ILE A 134 8.83 -10.43 -10.07
CA ILE A 134 8.00 -10.29 -8.86
C ILE A 134 6.61 -9.76 -9.23
N ALA A 135 6.51 -8.74 -10.08
CA ALA A 135 5.23 -8.19 -10.51
C ALA A 135 4.40 -9.23 -11.27
N ASP A 136 5.02 -9.96 -12.20
CA ASP A 136 4.36 -11.01 -12.99
C ASP A 136 3.88 -12.16 -12.09
N HIS A 137 4.67 -12.56 -11.10
CA HIS A 137 4.27 -13.55 -10.10
C HIS A 137 3.09 -13.05 -9.24
N ILE A 138 3.09 -11.77 -8.83
CA ILE A 138 1.97 -11.20 -8.08
C ILE A 138 0.71 -11.19 -8.94
N VAL A 139 0.81 -10.84 -10.22
CA VAL A 139 -0.31 -10.87 -11.17
C VAL A 139 -0.85 -12.28 -11.36
N SER A 140 0.03 -13.29 -11.48
CA SER A 140 -0.39 -14.68 -11.73
C SER A 140 -0.94 -15.38 -10.49
N THR A 141 -0.39 -15.10 -9.30
CA THR A 141 -0.73 -15.81 -8.06
C THR A 141 -1.63 -15.03 -7.11
N GLY A 142 -1.70 -13.71 -7.24
CA GLY A 142 -2.37 -12.82 -6.29
C GLY A 142 -1.72 -12.77 -4.90
N LYS A 143 -0.49 -13.29 -4.73
CA LYS A 143 0.21 -13.38 -3.45
C LYS A 143 1.54 -12.65 -3.46
N PHE A 144 1.79 -11.86 -2.42
CA PHE A 144 3.10 -11.29 -2.13
C PHE A 144 4.00 -12.38 -1.55
N THR A 145 4.73 -13.10 -2.41
CA THR A 145 5.76 -14.06 -1.99
C THR A 145 7.09 -13.63 -2.57
N LEU A 146 8.11 -13.49 -1.71
CA LEU A 146 9.45 -13.20 -2.16
C LEU A 146 10.01 -14.44 -2.86
N LEU A 147 10.34 -14.34 -4.14
CA LEU A 147 11.02 -15.43 -4.85
C LEU A 147 12.41 -15.59 -4.22
N LYS A 148 12.64 -16.68 -3.47
CA LYS A 148 14.00 -17.09 -3.14
C LYS A 148 14.65 -17.53 -4.44
N ARG A 149 15.70 -16.83 -4.86
CA ARG A 149 16.49 -17.19 -6.03
C ARG A 149 17.17 -18.52 -5.72
N ASP A 150 16.70 -19.62 -6.30
CA ASP A 150 17.52 -20.81 -6.40
C ASP A 150 18.67 -20.51 -7.35
N SER A 151 19.90 -20.79 -6.91
CA SER A 151 21.17 -20.46 -7.56
C SER A 151 21.38 -21.17 -8.92
N THR A 152 20.32 -21.64 -9.59
CA THR A 152 20.37 -22.49 -10.78
C THR A 152 19.65 -21.92 -12.00
N SER A 153 19.10 -20.71 -11.96
CA SER A 153 18.61 -20.02 -13.16
C SER A 153 19.74 -19.27 -13.89
N ASN A 154 20.38 -19.98 -14.83
CA ASN A 154 21.16 -19.38 -15.92
C ASN A 154 20.22 -18.60 -16.86
N ILE A 155 19.96 -17.32 -16.59
CA ILE A 155 19.51 -16.34 -17.58
C ILE A 155 20.28 -15.04 -17.33
N GLY A 156 21.18 -14.72 -18.26
CA GLY A 156 21.99 -13.51 -18.25
C GLY A 156 21.16 -12.25 -18.55
N ASP A 157 21.71 -11.11 -18.12
CA ASP A 157 21.59 -9.79 -18.75
C ASP A 157 20.25 -9.44 -19.40
N GLN A 158 19.15 -9.63 -18.67
CA GLN A 158 17.90 -9.02 -19.10
C GLN A 158 18.00 -7.52 -18.80
N LYS A 159 18.14 -6.72 -19.86
CA LYS A 159 18.38 -5.28 -19.80
C LYS A 159 17.31 -4.63 -18.91
N PRO A 160 17.71 -3.78 -17.94
CA PRO A 160 16.74 -3.10 -17.10
C PRO A 160 15.82 -2.23 -17.96
N SER A 161 14.52 -2.31 -17.69
CA SER A 161 13.47 -1.63 -18.45
C SER A 161 13.06 -0.35 -17.73
N ASN A 162 12.92 0.76 -18.44
CA ASN A 162 12.39 2.01 -17.88
C ASN A 162 10.87 1.95 -17.55
N ILE A 163 10.18 0.86 -17.89
CA ILE A 163 8.74 0.67 -17.67
C ILE A 163 8.51 -0.67 -16.97
N LEU A 164 7.68 -0.65 -15.93
CA LEU A 164 7.12 -1.84 -15.28
C LEU A 164 5.81 -2.23 -15.98
N MET A 165 5.69 -3.48 -16.41
CA MET A 165 4.47 -4.01 -16.99
C MET A 165 3.63 -4.69 -15.92
N ILE A 166 2.33 -4.39 -15.87
CA ILE A 166 1.38 -5.14 -15.03
C ILE A 166 0.24 -5.59 -15.94
N GLY A 167 0.25 -6.88 -16.29
CA GLY A 167 -0.64 -7.42 -17.32
C GLY A 167 -0.38 -6.75 -18.67
N LYS A 168 -1.31 -5.89 -19.11
CA LYS A 168 -1.18 -5.13 -20.38
C LYS A 168 -0.86 -3.65 -20.19
N GLU A 169 -0.79 -3.17 -18.95
CA GLU A 169 -0.63 -1.76 -18.64
C GLU A 169 0.83 -1.42 -18.30
N LYS A 170 1.26 -0.23 -18.72
CA LYS A 170 2.64 0.29 -18.61
C LYS A 170 2.75 1.28 -17.46
N PHE A 171 3.50 0.96 -16.41
CA PHE A 171 3.74 1.82 -15.26
C PHE A 171 5.16 2.40 -15.30
N ALA A 172 5.26 3.73 -15.29
CA ALA A 172 6.52 4.41 -15.04
C ALA A 172 6.78 4.42 -13.53
N VAL A 173 8.00 4.07 -13.11
CA VAL A 173 8.40 4.04 -11.70
C VAL A 173 9.53 5.02 -11.41
N VAL A 174 9.62 5.46 -10.16
CA VAL A 174 10.58 6.47 -9.67
C VAL A 174 11.50 5.86 -8.63
N GLY A 175 12.71 6.40 -8.44
CA GLY A 175 13.82 5.77 -7.71
C GLY A 175 13.50 5.22 -6.30
N SER A 176 12.51 5.78 -5.61
CA SER A 176 11.97 5.34 -4.33
C SER A 176 11.49 3.89 -4.32
N TYR A 177 11.15 3.31 -5.48
CA TYR A 177 10.79 1.89 -5.56
C TYR A 177 11.94 0.97 -5.12
N LYS A 178 13.22 1.36 -5.36
CA LYS A 178 14.39 0.54 -5.02
C LYS A 178 14.50 0.32 -3.52
N LEU A 179 14.15 1.33 -2.73
CA LEU A 179 14.26 1.34 -1.28
C LEU A 179 13.14 0.58 -0.57
N VAL A 180 11.91 0.65 -1.09
CA VAL A 180 10.79 -0.16 -0.59
C VAL A 180 11.13 -1.65 -0.67
N LEU A 181 11.99 -2.02 -1.63
CA LEU A 181 12.43 -3.38 -1.92
C LEU A 181 13.83 -3.72 -1.38
N GLY A 182 14.42 -2.86 -0.54
CA GLY A 182 15.68 -3.13 0.17
C GLY A 182 16.96 -2.70 -0.56
N GLY A 183 16.88 -2.14 -1.77
CA GLY A 183 17.99 -1.50 -2.45
C GLY A 183 18.27 -0.11 -1.84
N GLY A 184 19.47 0.08 -1.29
CA GLY A 184 19.85 1.30 -0.56
C GLY A 184 19.60 2.62 -1.31
N ALA A 185 19.44 3.70 -0.53
CA ALA A 185 19.14 5.03 -1.04
C ALA A 185 20.31 5.58 -1.87
N GLN A 186 20.07 5.95 -3.13
CA GLN A 186 21.06 6.65 -3.94
C GLN A 186 21.01 8.15 -3.66
N GLN A 187 22.19 8.78 -3.56
CA GLN A 187 22.31 10.17 -3.10
C GLN A 187 21.81 11.24 -4.10
N GLN A 188 21.09 12.19 -3.50
CA GLN A 188 20.87 13.62 -3.75
C GLN A 188 20.94 14.20 -5.19
N ALA A 189 19.79 14.75 -5.61
CA ALA A 189 19.72 15.98 -6.40
C ALA A 189 18.48 16.77 -5.96
N GLY A 190 18.67 17.93 -5.33
CA GLY A 190 17.56 18.77 -4.87
C GLY A 190 16.83 19.42 -6.03
N LEU A 191 15.56 19.02 -6.26
CA LEU A 191 14.72 19.70 -7.25
C LEU A 191 14.20 21.02 -6.69
N LYS A 192 14.50 22.13 -7.37
CA LYS A 192 13.97 23.46 -7.05
C LYS A 192 12.66 23.79 -7.77
N THR A 193 12.16 22.93 -8.67
CA THR A 193 10.99 23.21 -9.51
C THR A 193 10.17 21.95 -9.81
N ILE A 194 8.85 22.04 -9.65
CA ILE A 194 7.89 20.97 -10.00
C ILE A 194 7.51 21.12 -11.49
N THR A 195 7.80 20.10 -12.29
CA THR A 195 7.47 20.07 -13.73
C THR A 195 6.18 19.25 -14.01
N SER A 196 5.63 19.37 -15.22
CA SER A 196 4.51 18.53 -15.68
C SER A 196 4.88 17.03 -15.68
N THR A 197 6.12 16.70 -16.00
CA THR A 197 6.64 15.31 -15.92
C THR A 197 6.63 14.78 -14.49
N ASN A 198 7.04 15.59 -13.51
CA ASN A 198 7.01 15.17 -12.09
C ASN A 198 5.58 14.86 -11.64
N LEU A 199 4.61 15.68 -12.04
CA LEU A 199 3.18 15.46 -11.76
C LEU A 199 2.67 14.19 -12.45
N ALA A 200 3.03 13.96 -13.71
CA ALA A 200 2.65 12.74 -14.44
C ALA A 200 3.22 11.47 -13.80
N LEU A 201 4.49 11.49 -13.38
CA LEU A 201 5.14 10.39 -12.67
C LEU A 201 4.46 10.12 -11.32
N ALA A 202 4.13 11.18 -10.55
CA ALA A 202 3.38 11.04 -9.31
C ALA A 202 2.00 10.41 -9.55
N SER A 203 1.28 10.84 -10.58
CA SER A 203 -0.01 10.26 -10.96
C SER A 203 0.09 8.76 -11.25
N ARG A 204 1.10 8.33 -12.03
CA ARG A 204 1.33 6.90 -12.29
C ARG A 204 1.73 6.10 -11.06
N ALA A 205 2.56 6.66 -10.19
CA ALA A 205 2.94 6.00 -8.94
C ALA A 205 1.72 5.77 -8.03
N LEU A 206 0.81 6.75 -7.94
CA LEU A 206 -0.44 6.61 -7.20
C LEU A 206 -1.40 5.59 -7.85
N GLN A 207 -1.47 5.54 -9.18
CA GLN A 207 -2.27 4.52 -9.89
C GLN A 207 -1.72 3.10 -9.67
N LEU A 208 -0.39 2.95 -9.59
CA LEU A 208 0.24 1.68 -9.21
C LEU A 208 -0.17 1.26 -7.78
N LEU A 209 -0.21 2.22 -6.84
CA LEU A 209 -0.67 1.96 -5.48
C LEU A 209 -2.15 1.53 -5.46
N LEU A 210 -3.02 2.17 -6.25
CA LEU A 210 -4.42 1.76 -6.38
C LEU A 210 -4.56 0.30 -6.84
N TRP A 211 -3.70 -0.15 -7.76
CA TRP A 211 -3.67 -1.55 -8.18
C TRP A 211 -3.23 -2.49 -7.05
N ALA A 212 -2.27 -2.06 -6.22
CA ALA A 212 -1.74 -2.88 -5.14
C ALA A 212 -2.69 -3.01 -3.93
N ILE A 213 -3.50 -1.99 -3.61
CA ILE A 213 -4.42 -1.97 -2.46
C ILE A 213 -5.28 -3.24 -2.33
N PRO A 214 -6.02 -3.72 -3.36
CA PRO A 214 -6.87 -4.90 -3.22
C PRO A 214 -6.08 -6.17 -2.92
N LEU A 215 -4.86 -6.28 -3.46
CA LEU A 215 -3.96 -7.41 -3.18
C LEU A 215 -3.49 -7.38 -1.74
N VAL A 216 -3.08 -6.20 -1.26
CA VAL A 216 -2.63 -5.99 0.12
C VAL A 216 -3.78 -6.27 1.09
N LYS A 217 -4.97 -5.75 0.81
CA LYS A 217 -6.20 -6.03 1.57
C LYS A 217 -6.46 -7.53 1.66
N THR A 218 -6.45 -8.24 0.54
CA THR A 218 -6.70 -9.70 0.50
C THR A 218 -5.65 -10.47 1.30
N HIS A 219 -4.38 -10.07 1.20
CA HIS A 219 -3.27 -10.68 1.93
C HIS A 219 -3.44 -10.53 3.45
N PHE A 220 -3.71 -9.32 3.94
CA PHE A 220 -3.94 -9.07 5.37
C PHE A 220 -5.18 -9.80 5.90
N VAL A 221 -6.27 -9.82 5.13
CA VAL A 221 -7.48 -10.58 5.47
C VAL A 221 -7.20 -12.07 5.58
N ALA A 222 -6.42 -12.63 4.65
CA ALA A 222 -6.05 -14.05 4.68
C ALA A 222 -5.19 -14.39 5.90
N ILE A 223 -4.26 -13.52 6.29
CA ILE A 223 -3.42 -13.74 7.47
C ILE A 223 -4.25 -13.74 8.75
N LEU A 224 -5.18 -12.80 8.90
CA LEU A 224 -6.09 -12.76 10.06
C LEU A 224 -7.04 -13.97 10.10
N ARG A 225 -7.45 -14.49 8.94
CA ARG A 225 -8.30 -15.69 8.87
C ARG A 225 -7.54 -16.97 9.17
N ASN A 226 -6.29 -17.10 8.72
CA ASN A 226 -5.46 -18.28 8.96
C ASN A 226 -5.07 -18.45 10.44
N GLN A 227 -5.09 -17.37 11.22
CA GLN A 227 -4.94 -17.45 12.68
C GLN A 227 -6.08 -18.21 13.38
N ASN A 228 -7.22 -18.47 12.73
CA ASN A 228 -8.28 -19.32 13.29
C ASN A 228 -7.87 -20.80 13.50
N VAL A 229 -6.78 -21.28 12.90
CA VAL A 229 -6.38 -22.70 13.00
C VAL A 229 -5.52 -22.97 14.26
N THR A 230 -4.91 -21.95 14.86
CA THR A 230 -4.19 -22.04 16.14
C THR A 230 -5.00 -21.35 17.24
N LEU A 231 -5.91 -22.14 17.82
CA LEU A 231 -6.79 -21.91 18.98
C LEU A 231 -6.41 -20.80 20.00
N GLY A 232 -7.45 -20.06 20.43
CA GLY A 232 -7.72 -19.80 21.85
C GLY A 232 -6.82 -18.81 22.57
N SER A 233 -7.36 -17.62 22.83
CA SER A 233 -6.88 -16.64 23.83
C SER A 233 -5.70 -15.76 23.39
N THR A 234 -6.02 -14.47 23.19
CA THR A 234 -5.13 -13.28 23.29
C THR A 234 -4.31 -12.78 22.10
N ASP A 235 -4.52 -13.29 20.88
CA ASP A 235 -3.76 -12.91 19.67
C ASP A 235 -3.93 -11.47 19.12
N ASN A 236 -4.71 -10.58 19.76
CA ASN A 236 -4.99 -9.24 19.22
C ASN A 236 -3.77 -8.29 19.12
N VAL A 237 -2.60 -8.65 19.67
CA VAL A 237 -1.38 -7.80 19.62
C VAL A 237 -0.24 -8.43 18.82
N MET A 238 -0.20 -9.77 18.68
CA MET A 238 0.84 -10.47 17.92
C MET A 238 0.60 -10.50 16.40
N GLY A 239 -0.65 -10.37 15.94
CA GLY A 239 -0.95 -10.35 14.51
C GLY A 239 -0.21 -9.22 13.77
N LEU A 240 -0.20 -8.01 14.35
CA LEU A 240 0.45 -6.84 13.75
C LEU A 240 1.98 -6.90 13.82
N SER A 241 2.58 -7.54 14.83
CA SER A 241 4.04 -7.70 14.91
C SER A 241 4.57 -8.82 14.02
N LYS A 242 3.84 -9.95 13.88
CA LYS A 242 4.20 -11.04 12.98
C LYS A 242 4.04 -10.66 11.50
N LEU A 243 3.00 -9.89 11.15
CA LEU A 243 2.86 -9.26 9.84
C LEU A 243 4.03 -8.34 9.49
N HIS A 244 4.60 -7.67 10.49
CA HIS A 244 5.76 -6.82 10.30
C HIS A 244 7.09 -7.58 10.35
N SER A 245 7.12 -8.80 10.93
CA SER A 245 8.28 -9.69 10.97
C SER A 245 8.43 -10.51 9.69
N SER A 246 7.35 -10.87 8.98
CA SER A 246 7.45 -11.51 7.66
C SER A 246 7.95 -10.55 6.57
N ALA A 247 7.91 -9.24 6.84
CA ALA A 247 8.54 -8.19 6.03
C ALA A 247 9.99 -7.87 6.46
N SER A 248 10.66 -8.76 7.19
CA SER A 248 12.07 -8.60 7.56
C SER A 248 12.97 -8.96 6.37
N TYR A 249 13.42 -7.93 5.65
CA TYR A 249 14.65 -7.94 4.87
C TYR A 249 15.83 -8.25 5.80
N GLN A 250 16.16 -9.54 5.95
CA GLN A 250 17.43 -9.97 6.50
C GLN A 250 18.10 -10.86 5.46
N SER A 251 18.93 -10.22 4.63
CA SER A 251 20.19 -10.76 4.12
C SER A 251 20.89 -9.63 3.39
N LEU A 252 21.93 -9.08 4.01
CA LEU A 252 23.19 -8.62 3.38
C LEU A 252 23.99 -7.83 4.42
N SER A 253 24.55 -8.57 5.37
CA SER A 253 25.76 -8.17 6.08
C SER A 253 26.74 -9.32 5.98
N SER A 254 27.96 -9.05 5.49
CA SER A 254 29.09 -9.95 5.17
C SER A 254 28.99 -10.67 3.81
N ALA A 255 29.99 -10.79 2.93
CA ALA A 255 31.43 -10.47 2.98
C ALA A 255 32.00 -10.38 1.54
N SER A 256 33.19 -9.79 1.45
CA SER A 256 34.14 -9.72 0.33
C SER A 256 34.57 -11.08 -0.29
N SER A 257 34.89 -11.05 -1.59
CA SER A 257 35.54 -12.09 -2.44
C SER A 257 36.92 -12.57 -1.91
N PRO A 258 37.68 -13.54 -2.54
CA PRO A 258 37.51 -14.22 -3.85
C PRO A 258 37.90 -15.74 -3.97
N SER A 259 37.65 -16.31 -5.17
CA SER A 259 38.40 -17.39 -5.89
C SER A 259 37.85 -18.84 -5.90
N GLY A 260 37.90 -19.50 -7.07
CA GLY A 260 38.02 -20.96 -7.19
C GLY A 260 37.26 -21.64 -8.34
N LEU A 261 37.99 -22.21 -9.30
CA LEU A 261 37.57 -22.82 -10.58
C LEU A 261 36.82 -24.18 -10.50
N THR A 262 36.34 -24.60 -11.69
CA THR A 262 36.06 -25.96 -12.22
C THR A 262 34.64 -26.51 -12.03
N ALA A 263 34.02 -27.33 -12.90
CA ALA A 263 34.05 -27.63 -14.34
C ALA A 263 32.97 -28.74 -14.53
N ASN A 264 32.42 -28.88 -15.76
CA ASN A 264 31.72 -30.06 -16.31
C ASN A 264 30.29 -30.38 -15.78
N SER A 265 29.33 -30.92 -16.54
CA SER A 265 29.16 -31.22 -17.97
C SER A 265 27.79 -31.94 -18.15
N SER A 266 27.19 -31.85 -19.34
CA SER A 266 26.32 -32.87 -19.98
C SER A 266 24.84 -32.95 -19.55
N MET A 267 23.90 -32.57 -20.44
CA MET A 267 23.07 -33.47 -21.32
C MET A 267 21.87 -34.10 -20.57
N THR A 268 20.61 -34.13 -21.04
CA THR A 268 20.06 -34.29 -22.40
C THR A 268 18.51 -34.20 -22.37
N ASN A 269 17.94 -33.76 -23.51
CA ASN A 269 16.69 -34.18 -24.19
C ASN A 269 15.29 -33.93 -23.52
N ILE A 270 14.37 -33.10 -24.07
CA ILE A 270 13.58 -33.18 -25.34
C ILE A 270 12.40 -34.20 -25.24
N PRO A 271 11.16 -33.97 -25.76
CA PRO A 271 10.40 -32.71 -26.01
C PRO A 271 8.83 -32.85 -25.92
N SER A 272 8.11 -31.78 -26.33
CA SER A 272 6.83 -31.80 -27.10
C SER A 272 5.53 -32.21 -26.38
N SER A 273 4.32 -31.72 -26.69
CA SER A 273 3.77 -30.87 -27.74
C SER A 273 2.35 -30.42 -27.35
N LEU A 274 2.05 -29.13 -27.58
CA LEU A 274 0.86 -28.59 -28.25
C LEU A 274 -0.54 -29.20 -28.00
N ALA A 275 -1.45 -28.41 -27.42
CA ALA A 275 -2.87 -28.39 -27.85
C ALA A 275 -3.52 -27.03 -27.53
N SER A 276 -3.94 -26.36 -28.61
CA SER A 276 -4.73 -25.14 -28.67
C SER A 276 -6.19 -25.39 -28.31
N VAL A 277 -6.81 -24.57 -27.43
CA VAL A 277 -8.27 -24.29 -27.47
C VAL A 277 -8.56 -22.85 -27.05
N LYS A 278 -9.53 -22.28 -27.76
CA LYS A 278 -9.95 -20.89 -27.91
C LYS A 278 -10.66 -20.27 -26.69
N ASN A 279 -10.63 -18.94 -26.71
CA ASN A 279 -11.52 -17.98 -26.03
C ASN A 279 -12.92 -18.49 -25.64
N GLY A 280 -13.30 -18.19 -24.40
CA GLY A 280 -14.68 -18.23 -23.91
C GLY A 280 -14.86 -17.23 -22.77
N SER A 281 -15.80 -16.30 -22.97
CA SER A 281 -16.26 -15.27 -22.04
C SER A 281 -16.55 -15.81 -20.63
N VAL A 282 -16.16 -15.10 -19.58
CA VAL A 282 -16.69 -15.32 -18.22
C VAL A 282 -17.31 -14.03 -17.71
N SER A 283 -18.46 -13.68 -18.29
CA SER A 283 -19.51 -12.96 -17.60
C SER A 283 -20.26 -13.94 -16.70
N ASN A 284 -20.67 -13.48 -15.51
CA ASN A 284 -21.63 -14.09 -14.59
C ASN A 284 -21.17 -15.27 -13.72
N LEU A 285 -20.82 -14.95 -12.47
CA LEU A 285 -21.34 -15.66 -11.28
C LEU A 285 -21.47 -14.68 -10.09
N VAL A 286 -22.38 -13.71 -10.22
CA VAL A 286 -22.99 -13.05 -9.05
C VAL A 286 -24.35 -13.69 -8.86
N SER A 287 -24.39 -14.77 -8.09
CA SER A 287 -25.63 -15.36 -7.60
C SER A 287 -25.92 -14.81 -6.21
N LEU A 288 -26.87 -13.88 -6.18
CA LEU A 288 -27.89 -13.67 -5.15
C LEU A 288 -27.68 -14.41 -3.82
N ALA A 289 -27.27 -13.68 -2.78
CA ALA A 289 -27.55 -14.03 -1.40
C ALA A 289 -28.15 -12.80 -0.71
N THR A 290 -29.47 -12.76 -0.67
CA THR A 290 -30.27 -11.91 0.22
C THR A 290 -29.89 -12.20 1.69
N PRO A 291 -29.87 -11.20 2.57
CA PRO A 291 -29.58 -11.42 3.98
C PRO A 291 -30.83 -11.98 4.67
N THR A 292 -30.92 -13.31 4.80
CA THR A 292 -31.79 -13.91 5.81
C THR A 292 -31.04 -13.94 7.13
N SER A 293 -31.61 -13.25 8.11
CA SER A 293 -31.22 -13.24 9.51
C SER A 293 -31.24 -14.65 10.09
N SER A 294 -30.07 -15.27 10.24
CA SER A 294 -29.88 -16.45 11.08
C SER A 294 -28.79 -16.16 12.11
N SER A 295 -29.23 -16.04 13.36
CA SER A 295 -28.42 -15.94 14.57
C SER A 295 -27.56 -17.20 14.75
N SER A 296 -26.33 -17.17 14.24
CA SER A 296 -25.29 -18.12 14.65
C SER A 296 -24.51 -17.52 15.82
N SER A 297 -24.42 -18.25 16.92
CA SER A 297 -23.64 -17.93 18.12
C SER A 297 -22.14 -17.90 17.82
N THR A 298 -21.66 -16.80 17.25
CA THR A 298 -20.24 -16.57 16.98
C THR A 298 -19.51 -16.36 18.31
N SER A 299 -18.53 -17.22 18.62
CA SER A 299 -17.73 -17.17 19.85
C SER A 299 -17.11 -15.77 20.05
N PRO A 300 -16.97 -15.26 21.29
CA PRO A 300 -16.44 -13.90 21.56
C PRO A 300 -15.07 -13.62 20.90
N GLY A 301 -14.23 -14.63 20.70
CA GLY A 301 -12.97 -14.51 19.96
C GLY A 301 -13.14 -14.31 18.44
N GLN A 302 -14.16 -14.91 17.85
CA GLN A 302 -14.49 -14.70 16.43
C GLN A 302 -15.06 -13.30 16.17
N GLN A 303 -15.82 -12.74 17.13
CA GLN A 303 -16.34 -11.37 17.04
C GLN A 303 -15.24 -10.30 17.12
N SER A 304 -14.14 -10.54 17.85
CA SER A 304 -13.01 -9.60 17.88
C SER A 304 -12.20 -9.61 16.59
N ILE A 305 -11.92 -10.79 16.02
CA ILE A 305 -11.18 -10.90 14.75
C ILE A 305 -11.99 -10.29 13.61
N GLN A 306 -13.31 -10.53 13.58
CA GLN A 306 -14.19 -9.92 12.59
C GLN A 306 -14.17 -8.39 12.65
N ARG A 307 -14.10 -7.80 13.85
CA ARG A 307 -13.93 -6.34 14.02
C ARG A 307 -12.59 -5.83 13.48
N HIS A 308 -11.49 -6.57 13.66
CA HIS A 308 -10.19 -6.18 13.10
C HIS A 308 -10.17 -6.29 11.57
N ILE A 309 -10.72 -7.37 11.01
CA ILE A 309 -10.87 -7.55 9.56
C ILE A 309 -11.69 -6.39 8.97
N GLN A 310 -12.81 -6.05 9.61
CA GLN A 310 -13.65 -4.93 9.19
C GLN A 310 -12.88 -3.59 9.27
N SER A 311 -12.15 -3.35 10.35
CA SER A 311 -11.37 -2.13 10.53
C SER A 311 -10.27 -1.98 9.47
N ILE A 312 -9.54 -3.05 9.14
CA ILE A 312 -8.54 -3.02 8.06
C ILE A 312 -9.20 -2.79 6.70
N SER A 313 -10.34 -3.44 6.44
CA SER A 313 -11.09 -3.22 5.21
C SER A 313 -11.44 -1.74 5.05
N VAL A 314 -12.09 -1.15 6.07
CA VAL A 314 -12.49 0.25 6.06
C VAL A 314 -11.29 1.17 5.87
N ALA A 315 -10.17 0.93 6.56
CA ALA A 315 -8.97 1.73 6.41
C ALA A 315 -8.39 1.67 4.98
N MET A 316 -8.36 0.48 4.36
CA MET A 316 -7.90 0.32 2.97
C MET A 316 -8.86 0.95 1.96
N ASP A 317 -10.17 0.89 2.22
CA ASP A 317 -11.19 1.51 1.38
C ASP A 317 -11.09 3.05 1.44
N THR A 318 -10.88 3.62 2.64
CA THR A 318 -10.60 5.06 2.81
C THR A 318 -9.32 5.46 2.06
N LEU A 319 -8.25 4.68 2.20
CA LEU A 319 -6.99 4.94 1.49
C LEU A 319 -7.17 4.92 -0.03
N GLU A 320 -7.97 3.99 -0.56
CA GLU A 320 -8.29 3.93 -1.98
C GLU A 320 -8.99 5.22 -2.45
N VAL A 321 -9.97 5.70 -1.69
CA VAL A 321 -10.69 6.95 -1.99
C VAL A 321 -9.74 8.14 -1.98
N ASP A 322 -8.89 8.25 -0.96
CA ASP A 322 -7.93 9.34 -0.83
C ASP A 322 -6.93 9.36 -2.00
N ILE A 323 -6.39 8.20 -2.37
CA ILE A 323 -5.45 8.10 -3.50
C ILE A 323 -6.15 8.45 -4.83
N ARG A 324 -7.39 7.99 -5.06
CA ARG A 324 -8.18 8.39 -6.25
C ARG A 324 -8.39 9.91 -6.31
N SER A 325 -8.68 10.53 -5.16
CA SER A 325 -8.81 11.98 -5.04
C SER A 325 -7.50 12.69 -5.39
N HIS A 326 -6.35 12.19 -4.91
CA HIS A 326 -5.04 12.75 -5.24
C HIS A 326 -4.69 12.61 -6.72
N VAL A 327 -4.95 11.46 -7.36
CA VAL A 327 -4.75 11.28 -8.81
C VAL A 327 -5.55 12.33 -9.59
N THR A 328 -6.84 12.49 -9.26
CA THR A 328 -7.72 13.48 -9.89
C THR A 328 -7.24 14.91 -9.64
N GLY A 329 -6.77 15.22 -8.43
CA GLY A 329 -6.21 16.52 -8.08
C GLY A 329 -4.95 16.88 -8.86
N ILE A 330 -4.09 15.89 -9.14
CA ILE A 330 -2.89 16.07 -9.98
C ILE A 330 -3.28 16.37 -11.43
N GLU A 331 -4.24 15.63 -11.99
CA GLU A 331 -4.77 15.90 -13.33
C GLU A 331 -5.36 17.31 -13.44
N ALA A 332 -6.19 17.69 -12.47
CA ALA A 332 -6.76 19.03 -12.40
C ALA A 332 -5.68 20.12 -12.29
N LYS A 333 -4.57 19.84 -11.59
CA LYS A 333 -3.43 20.75 -11.50
C LYS A 333 -2.73 20.91 -12.85
N LEU A 334 -2.50 19.83 -13.59
CA LEU A 334 -1.94 19.86 -14.95
C LEU A 334 -2.83 20.68 -15.88
N GLN A 335 -4.14 20.45 -15.84
CA GLN A 335 -5.11 21.21 -16.63
C GLN A 335 -5.10 22.70 -16.25
N SER A 336 -5.05 23.01 -14.94
CA SER A 336 -4.99 24.39 -14.44
C SER A 336 -3.74 25.14 -14.91
N ILE A 337 -2.58 24.46 -14.95
CA ILE A 337 -1.33 25.06 -15.44
C ILE A 337 -1.47 25.44 -16.91
N MET A 338 -1.95 24.52 -17.75
CA MET A 338 -2.16 24.82 -19.18
C MET A 338 -3.20 25.89 -19.40
N LEU A 339 -4.29 25.88 -18.63
CA LEU A 339 -5.32 26.91 -18.70
C LEU A 339 -4.76 28.30 -18.42
N LYS A 340 -3.87 28.44 -17.42
CA LYS A 340 -3.20 29.71 -17.12
C LYS A 340 -2.33 30.17 -18.29
N LEU A 341 -1.55 29.27 -18.89
CA LEU A 341 -0.70 29.58 -20.05
C LEU A 341 -1.55 30.02 -21.25
N VAL A 342 -2.58 29.25 -21.62
CA VAL A 342 -3.48 29.57 -22.73
C VAL A 342 -4.21 30.89 -22.50
N SER A 343 -4.73 31.12 -21.29
CA SER A 343 -5.42 32.36 -20.95
C SER A 343 -4.50 33.58 -21.05
N ALA A 344 -3.24 33.45 -20.61
CA ALA A 344 -2.26 34.53 -20.73
C ALA A 344 -1.99 34.88 -22.20
N GLN A 345 -1.77 33.88 -23.07
CA GLN A 345 -1.55 34.09 -24.50
C GLN A 345 -2.76 34.73 -25.19
N LEU A 346 -3.98 34.24 -24.92
CA LEU A 346 -5.21 34.77 -25.52
C LEU A 346 -5.58 36.17 -25.00
N SER A 347 -5.20 36.53 -23.77
CA SER A 347 -5.48 37.86 -23.22
C SER A 347 -4.83 38.98 -24.05
N GLN A 348 -3.60 38.74 -24.52
CA GLN A 348 -2.78 39.68 -25.29
C GLN A 348 -2.97 39.53 -26.81
N TRP A 349 -3.68 38.50 -27.26
CA TRP A 349 -3.94 38.25 -28.66
C TRP A 349 -4.91 39.27 -29.27
N ASP A 350 -4.75 39.52 -30.56
CA ASP A 350 -5.58 40.39 -31.39
C ASP A 350 -5.72 39.77 -32.78
N ALA A 351 -6.89 39.92 -33.41
CA ALA A 351 -7.24 39.26 -34.67
C ALA A 351 -6.70 40.04 -35.88
N ARG A 352 -5.36 40.07 -36.01
CA ARG A 352 -4.66 40.76 -37.09
C ARG A 352 -3.50 39.94 -37.66
N PRO A 353 -3.12 40.16 -38.93
CA PRO A 353 -1.92 39.57 -39.51
C PRO A 353 -0.65 39.95 -38.71
N PRO A 354 0.40 39.11 -38.70
CA PRO A 354 0.55 37.85 -39.43
C PRO A 354 -0.12 36.65 -38.74
N VAL A 355 -0.64 35.71 -39.54
CA VAL A 355 -1.18 34.42 -39.09
C VAL A 355 -0.21 33.31 -39.51
N PRO A 356 0.24 32.42 -38.60
CA PRO A 356 -0.17 32.28 -37.21
C PRO A 356 0.48 33.34 -36.29
N SER A 357 -0.33 33.94 -35.42
CA SER A 357 0.13 34.95 -34.48
C SER A 357 1.15 34.38 -33.48
N ALA A 358 1.88 35.28 -32.82
CA ALA A 358 2.80 34.88 -31.74
C ALA A 358 2.09 34.12 -30.61
N ALA A 359 0.84 34.50 -30.30
CA ALA A 359 0.03 33.86 -29.26
C ALA A 359 -0.34 32.41 -29.64
N PHE A 360 -0.86 32.18 -30.85
CA PHE A 360 -1.21 30.83 -31.30
C PHE A 360 0.03 29.93 -31.45
N ARG A 361 1.16 30.48 -31.94
CA ARG A 361 2.44 29.74 -31.95
C ARG A 361 2.93 29.39 -30.54
N ALA A 362 2.75 30.26 -29.56
CA ALA A 362 3.09 29.98 -28.17
C ALA A 362 2.19 28.89 -27.57
N ILE A 363 0.88 28.97 -27.80
CA ILE A 363 -0.09 27.94 -27.36
C ILE A 363 0.29 26.58 -27.96
N SER A 364 0.52 26.49 -29.27
CA SER A 364 0.93 25.23 -29.90
C SER A 364 2.24 24.69 -29.34
N ARG A 365 3.22 25.56 -29.07
CA ARG A 365 4.49 25.17 -28.44
C ARG A 365 4.28 24.60 -27.04
N ASP A 366 3.44 25.24 -26.23
CA ASP A 366 3.17 24.78 -24.86
C ASP A 366 2.42 23.44 -24.88
N LEU A 367 1.45 23.25 -25.79
CA LEU A 367 0.77 21.96 -25.98
C LEU A 367 1.72 20.84 -26.39
N ASN A 368 2.69 21.12 -27.29
CA ASN A 368 3.71 20.15 -27.68
C ASN A 368 4.61 19.78 -26.49
N LYS A 369 5.10 20.77 -25.73
CA LYS A 369 5.92 20.54 -24.54
C LYS A 369 5.19 19.74 -23.47
N LEU A 370 3.89 19.99 -23.28
CA LEU A 370 3.09 19.16 -22.38
C LEU A 370 3.03 17.72 -22.89
N ASN A 371 2.75 17.50 -24.18
CA ASN A 371 2.63 16.16 -24.74
C ASN A 371 3.94 15.37 -24.59
N GLU A 372 5.07 16.00 -24.93
CA GLU A 372 6.41 15.43 -24.72
C GLU A 372 6.65 15.04 -23.26
N ALA A 373 6.15 15.84 -22.32
CA ALA A 373 6.33 15.58 -20.90
C ALA A 373 5.46 14.44 -20.33
N ILE A 374 4.33 14.09 -20.99
CA ILE A 374 3.33 13.19 -20.42
C ILE A 374 2.98 11.96 -21.26
N SER A 375 3.21 11.99 -22.57
CA SER A 375 2.76 10.94 -23.51
C SER A 375 3.42 9.59 -23.27
N ASP A 376 4.68 9.58 -22.84
CA ASP A 376 5.43 8.36 -22.51
C ASP A 376 5.13 7.82 -21.10
N VAL A 377 4.49 8.63 -20.25
CA VAL A 377 4.26 8.32 -18.83
C VAL A 377 2.80 7.96 -18.55
N MET A 378 1.85 8.70 -19.09
CA MET A 378 0.42 8.54 -18.81
C MET A 378 -0.30 7.70 -19.88
N PRO A 379 -1.37 6.95 -19.53
CA PRO A 379 -2.17 6.21 -20.50
C PRO A 379 -2.88 7.14 -21.50
N ALA A 380 -3.08 6.66 -22.73
CA ALA A 380 -3.69 7.44 -23.80
C ALA A 380 -5.07 8.02 -23.43
N LEU A 381 -5.89 7.28 -22.68
CA LEU A 381 -7.21 7.76 -22.23
C LEU A 381 -7.12 8.95 -21.26
N GLN A 382 -6.13 8.94 -20.37
CA GLN A 382 -5.89 10.02 -19.41
C GLN A 382 -5.37 11.27 -20.13
N VAL A 383 -4.43 11.08 -21.08
CA VAL A 383 -3.94 12.15 -21.96
C VAL A 383 -5.09 12.76 -22.78
N GLN A 384 -5.93 11.92 -23.40
CA GLN A 384 -7.14 12.37 -24.11
C GLN A 384 -8.05 13.23 -23.22
N GLY A 385 -8.36 12.76 -22.00
CA GLY A 385 -9.18 13.51 -21.04
C GLY A 385 -8.60 14.89 -20.73
N LEU A 386 -7.29 14.96 -20.50
CA LEU A 386 -6.58 16.22 -20.26
C LEU A 386 -6.68 17.18 -21.46
N TYR A 387 -6.41 16.70 -22.68
CA TYR A 387 -6.49 17.52 -23.89
C TYR A 387 -7.92 17.95 -24.23
N ARG A 388 -8.95 17.14 -23.95
CA ARG A 388 -10.36 17.56 -24.05
C ARG A 388 -10.65 18.72 -23.09
N GLY A 389 -10.18 18.61 -21.85
CA GLY A 389 -10.31 19.67 -20.84
C GLY A 389 -9.60 20.97 -21.24
N ILE A 390 -8.39 20.87 -21.80
CA ILE A 390 -7.63 22.03 -22.31
C ILE A 390 -8.32 22.66 -23.52
N ASN A 391 -8.76 21.86 -24.49
CA ASN A 391 -9.44 22.34 -25.69
C ASN A 391 -10.76 23.06 -25.34
N SER A 392 -11.57 22.47 -24.45
CA SER A 392 -12.79 23.10 -23.94
C SER A 392 -12.51 24.48 -23.33
N ALA A 393 -11.46 24.58 -22.52
CA ALA A 393 -11.10 25.84 -21.87
C ALA A 393 -10.51 26.88 -22.85
N PHE A 394 -9.72 26.43 -23.85
CA PHE A 394 -9.26 27.27 -24.96
C PHE A 394 -10.46 27.86 -25.72
N LYS A 395 -11.43 27.02 -26.11
CA LYS A 395 -12.65 27.44 -26.81
C LYS A 395 -13.45 28.46 -26.00
N GLY A 396 -13.65 28.21 -24.69
CA GLY A 396 -14.31 29.15 -23.80
C GLY A 396 -13.62 30.51 -23.73
N LYS A 397 -12.29 30.54 -23.58
CA LYS A 397 -11.51 31.79 -23.51
C LYS A 397 -11.45 32.53 -24.84
N LEU A 398 -11.35 31.81 -25.95
CA LEU A 398 -11.40 32.40 -27.27
C LEU A 398 -12.78 33.02 -27.54
N LYS A 399 -13.87 32.31 -27.21
CA LYS A 399 -15.24 32.84 -27.29
C LYS A 399 -15.41 34.14 -26.50
N GLU A 400 -14.94 34.20 -25.25
CA GLU A 400 -14.95 35.44 -24.44
C GLU A 400 -14.18 36.59 -25.13
N LYS A 401 -13.04 36.29 -25.75
CA LYS A 401 -12.18 37.27 -26.40
C LYS A 401 -12.79 37.79 -27.72
N LEU A 402 -13.39 36.91 -28.52
CA LEU A 402 -14.11 37.28 -29.74
C LEU A 402 -15.31 38.18 -29.43
N ALA A 403 -16.08 37.85 -28.39
CA ALA A 403 -17.19 38.68 -27.92
C ALA A 403 -16.71 40.09 -27.50
N LYS A 404 -15.59 40.19 -26.77
CA LYS A 404 -15.00 41.49 -26.37
C LYS A 404 -14.53 42.34 -27.55
N MET A 405 -14.10 41.71 -28.64
CA MET A 405 -13.64 42.40 -29.85
C MET A 405 -14.77 42.61 -30.88
N ASN A 406 -16.01 42.21 -30.55
CA ASN A 406 -17.17 42.24 -31.44
C ASN A 406 -16.96 41.50 -32.77
N ILE A 407 -16.14 40.43 -32.77
CA ILE A 407 -15.93 39.59 -33.96
C ILE A 407 -17.03 38.53 -34.00
N VAL A 408 -17.77 38.50 -35.11
CA VAL A 408 -18.87 37.56 -35.36
C VAL A 408 -18.56 36.70 -36.59
N ASN A 409 -19.33 35.62 -36.78
CA ASN A 409 -19.25 34.79 -37.98
C ASN A 409 -20.02 35.46 -39.14
N ASP A 410 -19.42 36.51 -39.70
CA ASP A 410 -19.98 37.31 -40.80
C ASP A 410 -19.19 37.18 -42.11
N GLY A 411 -18.13 36.36 -42.13
CA GLY A 411 -17.23 36.26 -43.27
C GLY A 411 -16.32 37.47 -43.46
N SER A 412 -16.21 38.38 -42.48
CA SER A 412 -15.32 39.54 -42.52
C SER A 412 -13.83 39.14 -42.63
N PRO A 413 -12.94 40.07 -43.02
CA PRO A 413 -11.49 39.82 -42.99
C PRO A 413 -10.99 39.38 -41.61
N GLN A 414 -11.56 39.92 -40.53
CA GLN A 414 -11.23 39.50 -39.16
C GLN A 414 -11.71 38.08 -38.87
N HIS A 415 -12.92 37.70 -39.29
CA HIS A 415 -13.38 36.31 -39.24
C HIS A 415 -12.45 35.35 -40.00
N GLY A 416 -11.96 35.75 -41.17
CA GLY A 416 -10.97 34.99 -41.95
C GLY A 416 -9.64 34.78 -41.21
N VAL A 417 -9.15 35.80 -40.49
CA VAL A 417 -7.97 35.69 -39.62
C VAL A 417 -8.19 34.67 -38.51
N VAL A 418 -9.34 34.73 -37.82
CA VAL A 418 -9.68 33.77 -36.75
C VAL A 418 -9.78 32.34 -37.28
N THR A 419 -10.43 32.17 -38.44
CA THR A 419 -10.56 30.85 -39.09
C THR A 419 -9.19 30.26 -39.43
N THR A 420 -8.25 31.09 -39.91
CA THR A 420 -6.90 30.64 -40.25
C THR A 420 -6.08 30.28 -39.01
N GLU A 421 -6.24 31.03 -37.90
CA GLU A 421 -5.62 30.71 -36.60
C GLU A 421 -6.16 29.39 -36.01
N LEU A 422 -7.48 29.18 -36.07
CA LEU A 422 -8.11 27.93 -35.64
C LEU A 422 -7.68 26.74 -36.48
N THR A 423 -7.49 26.94 -37.78
CA THR A 423 -6.93 25.92 -38.68
C THR A 423 -5.53 25.51 -38.22
N PHE A 424 -4.67 26.48 -37.88
CA PHE A 424 -3.33 26.21 -37.35
C PHE A 424 -3.36 25.47 -36.00
N TYR A 425 -4.24 25.88 -35.09
CA TYR A 425 -4.44 25.19 -33.81
C TYR A 425 -4.95 23.75 -33.99
N LEU A 426 -5.90 23.53 -34.91
CA LEU A 426 -6.41 22.20 -35.22
C LEU A 426 -5.33 21.29 -35.79
N GLU A 427 -4.50 21.80 -36.69
CA GLU A 427 -3.38 21.04 -37.26
C GLU A 427 -2.37 20.64 -36.18
N THR A 428 -2.15 21.52 -35.19
CA THR A 428 -1.34 21.19 -34.01
C THR A 428 -1.94 20.00 -33.25
N LEU A 429 -3.25 20.01 -32.98
CA LEU A 429 -3.92 18.91 -32.27
C LEU A 429 -3.91 17.60 -33.07
N LYS A 430 -4.08 17.67 -34.40
CA LYS A 430 -3.99 16.50 -35.30
C LYS A 430 -2.59 15.90 -35.31
N THR A 431 -1.56 16.75 -35.36
CA THR A 431 -0.15 16.32 -35.34
C THR A 431 0.22 15.62 -34.03
N LEU A 432 -0.32 16.10 -32.92
CA LEU A 432 -0.11 15.52 -31.59
C LEU A 432 -0.70 14.11 -31.43
N LYS A 433 -1.70 13.73 -32.24
CA LYS A 433 -2.43 12.44 -32.16
C LYS A 433 -2.98 12.12 -30.76
N VAL A 434 -3.24 13.16 -29.98
CA VAL A 434 -3.72 13.06 -28.58
C VAL A 434 -5.22 12.89 -28.48
N LEU A 435 -5.98 13.24 -29.52
CA LEU A 435 -7.45 13.12 -29.57
C LEU A 435 -7.85 12.24 -30.77
N PRO A 436 -8.97 11.48 -30.69
CA PRO A 436 -9.51 10.75 -31.83
C PRO A 436 -9.80 11.68 -33.02
N LEU A 437 -9.52 11.22 -34.24
CA LEU A 437 -9.74 12.02 -35.46
C LEU A 437 -11.22 12.40 -35.65
N GLU A 438 -12.14 11.57 -35.14
CA GLU A 438 -13.59 11.80 -35.14
C GLU A 438 -13.98 13.07 -34.37
N GLU A 439 -13.25 13.39 -33.29
CA GLU A 439 -13.48 14.60 -32.47
C GLU A 439 -12.87 15.86 -33.10
N LEU A 440 -11.93 15.70 -34.04
CA LEU A 440 -11.16 16.76 -34.70
C LEU A 440 -11.74 17.17 -36.07
N GLY A 441 -13.04 16.91 -36.28
CA GLY A 441 -13.76 17.24 -37.51
C GLY A 441 -14.12 18.73 -37.65
N ASP A 442 -14.77 19.07 -38.77
CA ASP A 442 -15.04 20.45 -39.21
C ASP A 442 -15.89 21.27 -38.22
N LYS A 443 -16.64 20.61 -37.33
CA LYS A 443 -17.54 21.25 -36.37
C LYS A 443 -16.92 21.57 -35.01
N ILE A 444 -15.65 21.23 -34.79
CA ILE A 444 -15.00 21.31 -33.48
C ILE A 444 -15.04 22.72 -32.85
N PHE A 445 -15.09 23.76 -33.69
CA PHE A 445 -15.12 25.17 -33.28
C PHE A 445 -16.45 25.88 -33.56
N GLU A 446 -17.50 25.20 -34.05
CA GLU A 446 -18.80 25.88 -34.29
C GLU A 446 -19.36 26.53 -33.02
N ASP A 447 -19.08 25.94 -31.87
CA ASP A 447 -19.54 26.40 -30.56
C ASP A 447 -18.91 27.73 -30.10
N ILE A 448 -17.74 28.12 -30.60
CA ILE A 448 -17.09 29.38 -30.19
C ILE A 448 -17.85 30.61 -30.70
N TRP A 449 -18.61 30.45 -31.77
CA TRP A 449 -19.39 31.52 -32.42
C TRP A 449 -20.80 31.66 -31.83
N SER A 450 -21.23 30.72 -30.98
CA SER A 450 -22.56 30.74 -30.38
C SER A 450 -22.70 31.90 -29.37
N GLN A 451 -23.69 32.77 -29.57
CA GLN A 451 -24.09 33.78 -28.58
C GLN A 451 -25.02 33.15 -27.54
N ARG A 452 -24.46 32.50 -26.54
CA ARG A 452 -25.17 32.12 -25.32
C ARG A 452 -24.23 32.17 -24.14
#